data_AF-A0A928D5L1-F1
#
_entry.id   AF-A0A928D5L1-F1
#
_cell.length_a   1.000
_cell.length_b   1.000
_cell.length_c   1.000
_cell.angle_alpha   90.00
_cell.angle_beta   90.00
_cell.angle_gamma   90.00
#
_symmetry.space_group_name_H-M   'P 1'
#
loop_
_entity.id
_entity.type
_entity.pdbx_description
1 polymer ?
#
loop_
_entity_poly.entity_id
_entity_poly.type
_entity_poly.pdbx_seq_one_letter_code
_entity_poly.pdbx_strand_id
1 'polypeptide(L)'
;MYVSGNNAFAECSSLKGVSLPSSVIRMGERSFYQCELLESISLPNQMTEIEDAFFVACSSLKSVKHPANLKRIGSSAFSCCELLEKLEIPFGVTNVGEYAFACCSGLSSVRIPSTVTGIGKNAFERCPALASVRFVGDAPVMGKELFTTPPENAQVTLPAELEGWAGIGDTWYGMIVIAAIADGGPYNEMVDGVTWTFTVSNGMATVGSRTFGSPSIPRSVAGDIAIPSKLGNCEVLAIGE
;
A
#
# COMPACT_ATOMS: atom_id res chain seq x y z
N MET A 1 18.82 15.40 11.09
CA MET A 1 17.48 15.31 10.47
C MET A 1 17.59 15.94 9.09
N TYR A 2 17.37 15.19 8.02
CA TYR A 2 17.50 15.69 6.65
C TYR A 2 16.14 15.72 5.94
N VAL A 3 15.85 16.85 5.31
CA VAL A 3 14.71 17.06 4.43
C VAL A 3 15.27 17.33 3.04
N SER A 4 14.95 16.47 2.07
CA SER A 4 15.32 16.70 0.68
C SER A 4 14.33 17.68 0.04
N GLY A 5 14.82 18.59 -0.81
CA GLY A 5 13.98 19.47 -1.60
C GLY A 5 13.18 18.72 -2.68
N ASN A 6 12.33 19.44 -3.40
CA ASN A 6 11.63 18.88 -4.56
C ASN A 6 12.63 18.51 -5.67
N ASN A 7 12.30 17.48 -6.46
CA ASN A 7 13.07 17.04 -7.63
C ASN A 7 14.49 16.50 -7.32
N ALA A 8 14.76 16.01 -6.11
CA ALA A 8 16.10 15.63 -5.64
C ALA A 8 16.90 14.70 -6.59
N PHE A 9 16.22 13.74 -7.21
CA PHE A 9 16.75 12.81 -8.21
C PHE A 9 15.92 12.83 -9.50
N ALA A 10 15.14 13.90 -9.74
CA ALA A 10 14.32 13.98 -10.95
C ALA A 10 15.20 13.82 -12.20
N GLU A 11 14.70 13.08 -13.19
CA GLU A 11 15.31 12.81 -14.48
C GLU A 11 16.70 12.15 -14.40
N CYS A 12 17.03 11.53 -13.25
CA CYS A 12 18.21 10.69 -13.12
C CYS A 12 18.00 9.35 -13.86
N SER A 13 17.90 9.40 -15.19
CA SER A 13 17.57 8.28 -16.08
C SER A 13 18.56 7.12 -16.03
N SER A 14 19.78 7.36 -15.55
CA SER A 14 20.80 6.31 -15.32
C SER A 14 20.73 5.66 -13.93
N LEU A 15 19.90 6.17 -13.01
CA LEU A 15 19.82 5.68 -11.64
C LEU A 15 19.08 4.35 -11.59
N LYS A 16 19.81 3.25 -11.32
CA LYS A 16 19.21 1.92 -11.13
C LYS A 16 18.79 1.62 -9.70
N GLY A 17 19.42 2.29 -8.74
CA GLY A 17 19.19 2.11 -7.32
C GLY A 17 19.90 3.20 -6.53
N VAL A 18 19.37 3.50 -5.34
CA VAL A 18 19.93 4.49 -4.42
C VAL A 18 19.85 3.96 -2.99
N SER A 19 20.89 4.25 -2.19
CA SER A 19 20.86 4.03 -0.74
C SER A 19 20.55 5.35 -0.06
N LEU A 20 19.39 5.44 0.58
CA LEU A 20 18.96 6.62 1.32
C LEU A 20 19.36 6.50 2.80
N PRO A 21 19.99 7.52 3.40
CA PRO A 21 20.33 7.49 4.82
C PRO A 21 19.08 7.36 5.70
N SER A 22 19.18 6.61 6.80
CA SER A 22 18.08 6.47 7.78
C SER A 22 17.70 7.78 8.48
N SER A 23 18.55 8.80 8.41
CA SER A 23 18.34 10.14 8.97
C SER A 23 17.46 11.05 8.10
N VAL A 24 17.11 10.60 6.89
CA VAL A 24 16.13 11.27 6.01
C VAL A 24 14.74 11.04 6.59
N ILE A 25 14.05 12.13 6.91
CA ILE A 25 12.68 12.08 7.45
C ILE A 25 11.63 12.46 6.41
N ARG A 26 12.04 13.18 5.36
CA ARG A 26 11.16 13.67 4.30
C ARG A 26 11.96 13.90 3.02
N MET A 27 11.31 13.64 1.88
CA MET A 27 11.79 13.98 0.56
C MET A 27 10.66 14.70 -0.18
N GLY A 28 10.98 15.72 -0.97
CA GLY A 28 9.98 16.58 -1.61
C GLY A 28 9.24 15.92 -2.77
N GLU A 29 8.32 16.67 -3.35
CA GLU A 29 7.61 16.29 -4.57
C GLU A 29 8.58 15.93 -5.70
N ARG A 30 8.17 15.01 -6.58
CA ARG A 30 8.96 14.61 -7.76
C ARG A 30 10.38 14.11 -7.46
N SER A 31 10.65 13.66 -6.23
CA SER A 31 12.01 13.28 -5.82
C SER A 31 12.67 12.23 -6.71
N PHE A 32 11.91 11.32 -7.32
CA PHE A 32 12.40 10.33 -8.31
C PHE A 32 11.60 10.41 -9.61
N TYR A 33 11.07 11.58 -9.96
CA TYR A 33 10.35 11.79 -11.21
C TYR A 33 11.23 11.38 -12.41
N GLN A 34 10.72 10.54 -13.32
CA GLN A 34 11.45 10.06 -14.51
C GLN A 34 12.80 9.38 -14.21
N CYS A 35 12.95 8.70 -13.07
CA CYS A 35 14.04 7.74 -12.87
C CYS A 35 13.73 6.42 -13.59
N GLU A 36 13.72 6.44 -14.93
CA GLU A 36 13.21 5.34 -15.79
C GLU A 36 13.88 3.98 -15.54
N LEU A 37 15.16 3.96 -15.14
CA LEU A 37 15.91 2.74 -14.86
C LEU A 37 15.90 2.31 -13.37
N LEU A 38 15.21 3.03 -12.48
CA LEU A 38 15.16 2.68 -11.06
C LEU A 38 14.37 1.39 -10.88
N GLU A 39 15.02 0.30 -10.49
CA GLU A 39 14.37 -1.02 -10.41
C GLU A 39 13.73 -1.29 -9.05
N SER A 40 14.37 -0.81 -7.97
CA SER A 40 13.88 -0.93 -6.61
C SER A 40 14.44 0.15 -5.71
N ILE A 41 13.72 0.47 -4.64
CA ILE A 41 14.15 1.45 -3.64
C ILE A 41 13.64 1.09 -2.24
N SER A 42 14.46 1.36 -1.23
CA SER A 42 14.04 1.33 0.18
C SER A 42 13.87 2.74 0.71
N LEU A 43 12.63 3.11 1.04
CA LEU A 43 12.34 4.41 1.63
C LEU A 43 12.74 4.43 3.12
N PRO A 44 13.34 5.52 3.61
CA PRO A 44 13.70 5.70 5.01
C PRO A 44 12.52 5.50 5.98
N ASN A 45 12.70 4.69 7.03
CA ASN A 45 11.63 4.30 7.97
C ASN A 45 10.92 5.47 8.69
N GLN A 46 11.55 6.64 8.77
CA GLN A 46 10.99 7.83 9.42
C GLN A 46 10.04 8.62 8.52
N MET A 47 9.99 8.32 7.22
CA MET A 47 9.05 8.96 6.30
C MET A 47 7.63 8.52 6.62
N THR A 48 6.72 9.47 6.68
CA THR A 48 5.28 9.23 6.86
C THR A 48 4.50 9.40 5.57
N GLU A 49 5.15 9.88 4.50
CA GLU A 49 4.48 10.33 3.28
C GLU A 49 5.33 10.03 2.05
N ILE A 50 4.66 9.60 0.98
CA ILE A 50 5.19 9.66 -0.38
C ILE A 50 4.50 10.85 -1.03
N GLU A 51 5.27 11.89 -1.35
CA GLU A 51 4.74 13.15 -1.87
C GLU A 51 4.18 13.02 -3.29
N ASP A 52 3.60 14.11 -3.81
CA ASP A 52 3.04 14.13 -5.15
C ASP A 52 4.12 13.89 -6.21
N ALA A 53 3.72 13.11 -7.22
CA ALA A 53 4.51 12.72 -8.38
C ALA A 53 5.87 12.06 -8.05
N PHE A 54 6.02 11.45 -6.87
CA PHE A 54 7.32 11.00 -6.33
C PHE A 54 8.09 10.04 -7.24
N PHE A 55 7.42 9.06 -7.86
CA PHE A 55 7.97 8.04 -8.76
C PHE A 55 7.32 8.05 -10.15
N VAL A 56 6.76 9.18 -10.58
CA VAL A 56 6.12 9.24 -11.91
C VAL A 56 7.11 8.82 -12.99
N ALA A 57 6.66 7.92 -13.87
CA ALA A 57 7.45 7.39 -14.99
C ALA A 57 8.78 6.71 -14.57
N CYS A 58 8.85 6.19 -13.34
CA CYS A 58 9.84 5.16 -13.00
C CYS A 58 9.42 3.82 -13.61
N SER A 59 9.50 3.71 -14.94
CA SER A 59 8.95 2.59 -15.71
C SER A 59 9.56 1.24 -15.34
N SER A 60 10.84 1.20 -14.94
CA SER A 60 11.51 -0.03 -14.49
C SER A 60 11.24 -0.42 -13.03
N LEU A 61 10.48 0.38 -12.26
CA LEU A 61 10.29 0.16 -10.83
C LEU A 61 9.40 -1.05 -10.57
N LYS A 62 10.00 -2.09 -10.00
CA LYS A 62 9.32 -3.37 -9.69
C LYS A 62 8.87 -3.45 -8.24
N SER A 63 9.59 -2.82 -7.32
CA SER A 63 9.26 -2.88 -5.89
C SER A 63 9.72 -1.64 -5.12
N VAL A 64 8.94 -1.28 -4.11
CA VAL A 64 9.29 -0.25 -3.14
C VAL A 64 9.14 -0.83 -1.74
N LYS A 65 10.20 -0.74 -0.94
CA LYS A 65 10.10 -1.01 0.49
C LYS A 65 9.62 0.26 1.18
N HIS A 66 8.36 0.23 1.61
CA HIS A 66 7.70 1.35 2.26
C HIS A 66 8.18 1.56 3.70
N PRO A 67 8.09 2.80 4.22
CA PRO A 67 8.35 3.05 5.62
C PRO A 67 7.22 2.48 6.49
N ALA A 68 7.56 2.02 7.70
CA ALA A 68 6.61 1.37 8.62
C ALA A 68 5.42 2.28 9.02
N ASN A 69 5.64 3.60 9.05
CA ASN A 69 4.66 4.59 9.50
C ASN A 69 4.05 5.38 8.34
N LEU A 70 4.02 4.82 7.12
CA LEU A 70 3.44 5.51 5.97
C LEU A 70 1.96 5.80 6.19
N LYS A 71 1.56 7.07 6.02
CA LYS A 71 0.19 7.57 6.19
C LYS A 71 -0.43 8.04 4.88
N ARG A 72 0.36 8.57 3.95
CA ARG A 72 -0.15 9.11 2.68
C ARG A 72 0.67 8.66 1.48
N ILE A 73 -0.04 8.35 0.41
CA ILE A 73 0.48 8.25 -0.95
C ILE A 73 -0.09 9.42 -1.76
N GLY A 74 0.78 10.29 -2.25
CA GLY A 74 0.41 11.53 -2.95
C GLY A 74 -0.21 11.31 -4.33
N SER A 75 -0.66 12.40 -4.93
CA SER A 75 -1.24 12.41 -6.27
C SER A 75 -0.19 12.03 -7.30
N SER A 76 -0.56 11.15 -8.23
CA SER A 76 0.33 10.56 -9.25
C SER A 76 1.61 9.91 -8.70
N ALA A 77 1.69 9.60 -7.40
CA ALA A 77 2.94 9.20 -6.75
C ALA A 77 3.69 8.04 -7.45
N PHE A 78 2.97 7.12 -8.09
CA PHE A 78 3.48 5.97 -8.83
C PHE A 78 2.92 5.90 -10.26
N SER A 79 2.47 7.02 -10.83
CA SER A 79 1.88 6.99 -12.18
C SER A 79 2.93 6.56 -13.21
N CYS A 80 2.55 5.70 -14.16
CA CYS A 80 3.43 5.12 -15.17
C CYS A 80 4.61 4.28 -14.61
N CYS A 81 4.45 3.66 -13.42
CA CYS A 81 5.35 2.60 -12.96
C CYS A 81 4.98 1.27 -13.65
N GLU A 82 5.39 1.13 -14.91
CA GLU A 82 4.92 0.08 -15.82
C GLU A 82 5.28 -1.35 -15.37
N LEU A 83 6.41 -1.56 -14.67
CA LEU A 83 6.82 -2.87 -14.17
C LEU A 83 6.38 -3.18 -12.72
N LEU A 84 5.57 -2.34 -12.10
CA LEU A 84 5.05 -2.59 -10.76
C LEU A 84 3.91 -3.61 -10.82
N GLU A 85 4.20 -4.88 -10.49
CA GLU A 85 3.25 -5.99 -10.72
C GLU A 85 2.20 -6.19 -9.62
N LYS A 86 2.60 -6.01 -8.36
CA LYS A 86 1.76 -6.26 -7.18
C LYS A 86 1.90 -5.10 -6.22
N LEU A 87 0.77 -4.64 -5.72
CA LEU A 87 0.72 -3.55 -4.76
C LEU A 87 -0.07 -3.97 -3.54
N GLU A 88 0.63 -4.06 -2.41
CA GLU A 88 0.01 -4.07 -1.10
C GLU A 88 0.13 -2.65 -0.54
N ILE A 89 -0.98 -1.91 -0.47
CA ILE A 89 -0.98 -0.60 0.18
C ILE A 89 -0.63 -0.83 1.65
N PRO A 90 0.46 -0.21 2.17
CA PRO A 90 0.90 -0.46 3.53
C PRO A 90 -0.21 -0.17 4.53
N PHE A 91 -0.32 -1.07 5.49
CA PHE A 91 -1.25 -0.92 6.60
C PHE A 91 -0.88 0.32 7.42
N GLY A 92 -1.81 1.26 7.57
CA GLY A 92 -1.57 2.57 8.18
C GLY A 92 -1.69 3.75 7.21
N VAL A 93 -1.68 3.50 5.89
CA VAL A 93 -2.02 4.51 4.88
C VAL A 93 -3.49 4.87 5.01
N THR A 94 -3.78 6.15 5.20
CA THR A 94 -5.15 6.68 5.28
C THR A 94 -5.63 7.28 3.98
N ASN A 95 -4.71 7.78 3.15
CA ASN A 95 -5.04 8.49 1.92
C ASN A 95 -4.18 8.05 0.74
N VAL A 96 -4.84 7.78 -0.38
CA VAL A 96 -4.24 7.54 -1.70
C VAL A 96 -4.70 8.66 -2.63
N GLY A 97 -3.76 9.39 -3.25
CA GLY A 97 -4.03 10.57 -4.06
C GLY A 97 -4.67 10.28 -5.42
N GLU A 98 -5.04 11.36 -6.12
CA GLU A 98 -5.56 11.30 -7.49
C GLU A 98 -4.51 10.71 -8.42
N TYR A 99 -4.90 9.84 -9.35
CA TYR A 99 -3.99 9.19 -10.31
C TYR A 99 -2.79 8.43 -9.67
N ALA A 100 -2.82 8.12 -8.37
CA ALA A 100 -1.64 7.64 -7.64
C ALA A 100 -0.92 6.46 -8.31
N PHE A 101 -1.66 5.56 -8.95
CA PHE A 101 -1.16 4.39 -9.69
C PHE A 101 -1.68 4.35 -11.13
N ALA A 102 -1.99 5.50 -11.72
CA ALA A 102 -2.50 5.55 -13.09
C ALA A 102 -1.43 5.09 -14.09
N CYS A 103 -1.84 4.37 -15.14
CA CYS A 103 -0.99 3.85 -16.20
C CYS A 103 0.07 2.83 -15.73
N CYS A 104 -0.15 2.14 -14.62
CA CYS A 104 0.72 1.03 -14.18
C CYS A 104 0.38 -0.24 -14.98
N SER A 105 0.99 -0.40 -16.16
CA SER A 105 0.69 -1.47 -17.12
C SER A 105 0.87 -2.89 -16.58
N GLY A 106 1.83 -3.12 -15.69
CA GLY A 106 2.08 -4.41 -15.05
C GLY A 106 1.23 -4.69 -13.82
N LEU A 107 0.54 -3.69 -13.27
CA LEU A 107 -0.15 -3.81 -11.98
C LEU A 107 -1.35 -4.76 -12.10
N SER A 108 -1.18 -5.95 -11.54
CA SER A 108 -2.11 -7.07 -11.70
C SER A 108 -3.07 -7.25 -10.54
N SER A 109 -2.63 -6.87 -9.34
CA SER A 109 -3.42 -6.99 -8.12
C SER A 109 -3.12 -5.88 -7.12
N VAL A 110 -4.18 -5.40 -6.47
CA VAL A 110 -4.10 -4.37 -5.43
C VAL A 110 -4.86 -4.82 -4.19
N ARG A 111 -4.22 -4.71 -3.03
CA ARG A 111 -4.87 -4.87 -1.72
C ARG A 111 -4.96 -3.52 -1.02
N ILE A 112 -6.18 -3.14 -0.66
CA ILE A 112 -6.51 -1.88 0.00
C ILE A 112 -6.95 -2.21 1.44
N PRO A 113 -6.17 -1.82 2.47
CA PRO A 113 -6.50 -2.13 3.86
C PRO A 113 -7.60 -1.21 4.41
N SER A 114 -8.22 -1.63 5.52
CA SER A 114 -9.26 -0.88 6.25
C SER A 114 -8.81 0.46 6.84
N THR A 115 -7.51 0.72 6.83
CA THR A 115 -6.96 2.00 7.26
C THR A 115 -7.12 3.10 6.21
N VAL A 116 -7.34 2.74 4.94
CA VAL A 116 -7.56 3.71 3.85
C VAL A 116 -8.98 4.26 3.96
N THR A 117 -9.09 5.57 4.21
CA THR A 117 -10.38 6.27 4.33
C THR A 117 -10.67 7.15 3.11
N GLY A 118 -9.67 7.42 2.26
CA GLY A 118 -9.83 8.21 1.05
C GLY A 118 -8.98 7.72 -0.12
N ILE A 119 -9.60 7.59 -1.28
CA ILE A 119 -8.93 7.27 -2.54
C ILE A 119 -9.31 8.30 -3.60
N GLY A 120 -8.29 8.91 -4.20
CA GLY A 120 -8.45 9.94 -5.21
C GLY A 120 -9.13 9.42 -6.48
N LYS A 121 -9.63 10.38 -7.26
CA LYS A 121 -10.17 10.12 -8.60
C LYS A 121 -9.11 9.43 -9.47
N ASN A 122 -9.54 8.49 -10.33
CA ASN A 122 -8.66 7.83 -11.31
C ASN A 122 -7.40 7.16 -10.71
N ALA A 123 -7.40 6.78 -9.43
CA ALA A 123 -6.20 6.28 -8.74
C ALA A 123 -5.58 5.04 -9.42
N PHE A 124 -6.38 4.23 -10.11
CA PHE A 124 -5.94 3.05 -10.87
C PHE A 124 -6.39 3.12 -12.34
N GLU A 125 -6.46 4.33 -12.90
CA GLU A 125 -6.81 4.54 -14.29
C GLU A 125 -5.82 3.85 -15.24
N ARG A 126 -6.32 3.22 -16.32
CA ARG A 126 -5.48 2.64 -17.39
C ARG A 126 -4.44 1.64 -16.87
N CYS A 127 -4.85 0.76 -15.95
CA CYS A 127 -4.07 -0.39 -15.51
C CYS A 127 -4.59 -1.66 -16.23
N PRO A 128 -4.18 -1.96 -17.47
CA PRO A 128 -4.75 -3.04 -18.28
C PRO A 128 -4.53 -4.44 -17.71
N ALA A 129 -3.53 -4.64 -16.84
CA ALA A 129 -3.30 -5.91 -16.18
C ALA A 129 -4.11 -6.11 -14.88
N LEU A 130 -4.82 -5.07 -14.40
CA LEU A 130 -5.44 -5.05 -13.06
C LEU A 130 -6.63 -6.00 -12.95
N ALA A 131 -6.34 -7.27 -12.72
CA ALA A 131 -7.31 -8.36 -12.68
C ALA A 131 -8.01 -8.47 -11.32
N SER A 132 -7.40 -8.00 -10.23
CA SER A 132 -7.99 -8.16 -8.89
C SER A 132 -7.74 -6.95 -8.00
N VAL A 133 -8.80 -6.40 -7.41
CA VAL A 133 -8.72 -5.40 -6.36
C VAL A 133 -9.47 -5.91 -5.14
N ARG A 134 -8.81 -5.92 -3.98
CA ARG A 134 -9.42 -6.38 -2.72
C ARG A 134 -9.47 -5.24 -1.71
N PHE A 135 -10.68 -4.87 -1.32
CA PHE A 135 -10.93 -3.98 -0.20
C PHE A 135 -11.08 -4.77 1.10
N VAL A 136 -10.76 -4.11 2.21
CA VAL A 136 -10.86 -4.65 3.57
C VAL A 136 -11.49 -3.55 4.42
N GLY A 137 -12.50 -3.87 5.22
CA GLY A 137 -13.23 -2.91 6.06
C GLY A 137 -14.14 -1.94 5.31
N ASP A 138 -14.49 -0.85 5.97
CA ASP A 138 -15.50 0.11 5.49
C ASP A 138 -15.12 0.74 4.15
N ALA A 139 -16.15 1.15 3.39
CA ALA A 139 -15.92 1.81 2.12
C ALA A 139 -15.20 3.16 2.31
N PRO A 140 -14.03 3.38 1.66
CA PRO A 140 -13.40 4.69 1.67
C PRO A 140 -14.22 5.72 0.88
N VAL A 141 -13.99 7.00 1.15
CA VAL A 141 -14.44 8.07 0.25
C VAL A 141 -13.64 7.96 -1.04
N MET A 142 -14.33 7.69 -2.15
CA MET A 142 -13.69 7.44 -3.44
C MET A 142 -13.99 8.52 -4.45
N GLY A 143 -12.96 8.92 -5.19
CA GLY A 143 -13.13 9.74 -6.38
C GLY A 143 -13.82 8.99 -7.52
N LYS A 144 -14.19 9.75 -8.56
CA LYS A 144 -14.80 9.19 -9.77
C LYS A 144 -13.81 8.30 -10.52
N GLU A 145 -14.34 7.39 -11.34
CA GLU A 145 -13.56 6.63 -12.33
C GLU A 145 -12.35 5.92 -11.72
N LEU A 146 -12.53 5.31 -10.55
CA LEU A 146 -11.44 4.69 -9.77
C LEU A 146 -10.62 3.71 -10.62
N PHE A 147 -11.33 2.89 -11.40
CA PHE A 147 -10.79 2.04 -12.44
C PHE A 147 -11.37 2.52 -13.78
N THR A 148 -10.52 2.60 -14.80
CA THR A 148 -10.99 2.78 -16.17
C THR A 148 -10.41 1.66 -17.02
N THR A 149 -11.25 1.08 -17.88
CA THR A 149 -10.85 -0.01 -18.78
C THR A 149 -10.18 -1.20 -18.06
N PRO A 150 -10.80 -1.78 -17.01
CA PRO A 150 -10.25 -2.98 -16.38
C PRO A 150 -10.21 -4.13 -17.40
N PRO A 151 -9.29 -5.11 -17.23
CA PRO A 151 -9.25 -6.29 -18.09
C PRO A 151 -10.57 -7.07 -18.02
N GLU A 152 -10.81 -7.88 -19.06
CA GLU A 152 -11.95 -8.78 -19.08
C GLU A 152 -11.94 -9.69 -17.85
N ASN A 153 -13.10 -9.87 -17.20
CA ASN A 153 -13.27 -10.66 -15.99
C ASN A 153 -12.49 -10.15 -14.76
N ALA A 154 -12.00 -8.91 -14.77
CA ALA A 154 -11.40 -8.32 -13.59
C ALA A 154 -12.40 -8.28 -12.43
N GLN A 155 -11.91 -8.53 -11.22
CA GLN A 155 -12.73 -8.67 -10.03
C GLN A 155 -12.40 -7.62 -8.99
N VAL A 156 -13.44 -7.14 -8.32
CA VAL A 156 -13.33 -6.39 -7.09
C VAL A 156 -13.94 -7.20 -5.97
N THR A 157 -13.12 -7.51 -4.96
CA THR A 157 -13.56 -8.22 -3.77
C THR A 157 -13.86 -7.22 -2.67
N LEU A 158 -15.12 -7.22 -2.22
CA LEU A 158 -15.59 -6.41 -1.10
C LEU A 158 -15.66 -7.28 0.17
N PRO A 159 -15.47 -6.69 1.37
CA PRO A 159 -15.59 -7.43 2.62
C PRO A 159 -17.02 -7.93 2.87
N ALA A 160 -17.16 -8.90 3.79
CA ALA A 160 -18.46 -9.46 4.16
C ALA A 160 -19.38 -8.42 4.82
N GLU A 161 -18.77 -7.48 5.54
CA GLU A 161 -19.43 -6.36 6.19
C GLU A 161 -19.41 -5.16 5.23
N LEU A 162 -20.57 -4.82 4.68
CA LEU A 162 -20.73 -3.85 3.58
C LEU A 162 -21.01 -2.42 4.07
N GLU A 163 -20.44 -1.99 5.21
CA GLU A 163 -20.63 -0.60 5.66
C GLU A 163 -20.02 0.38 4.63
N GLY A 164 -20.84 1.32 4.17
CA GLY A 164 -20.50 2.24 3.07
C GLY A 164 -20.50 1.64 1.66
N TRP A 165 -20.65 0.31 1.51
CA TRP A 165 -20.66 -0.40 0.23
C TRP A 165 -22.07 -0.62 -0.36
N ALA A 166 -23.10 -0.11 0.32
CA ALA A 166 -24.49 -0.27 -0.10
C ALA A 166 -24.76 0.30 -1.51
N GLY A 167 -25.50 -0.45 -2.32
CA GLY A 167 -25.91 -0.04 -3.67
C GLY A 167 -24.90 -0.38 -4.77
N ILE A 168 -23.77 -1.00 -4.45
CA ILE A 168 -22.91 -1.63 -5.47
C ILE A 168 -23.57 -2.93 -5.94
N GLY A 169 -23.88 -3.00 -7.24
CA GLY A 169 -24.44 -4.19 -7.88
C GLY A 169 -23.38 -5.21 -8.29
N ASP A 170 -23.73 -6.11 -9.21
CA ASP A 170 -22.84 -7.20 -9.67
C ASP A 170 -21.57 -6.71 -10.38
N THR A 171 -21.55 -5.45 -10.80
CA THR A 171 -20.37 -4.80 -11.40
C THR A 171 -20.15 -3.42 -10.81
N TRP A 172 -18.89 -3.02 -10.73
CA TRP A 172 -18.46 -1.71 -10.24
C TRP A 172 -17.24 -1.23 -11.04
N TYR A 173 -17.36 -0.09 -11.72
CA TYR A 173 -16.35 0.43 -12.66
C TYR A 173 -15.90 -0.57 -13.74
N GLY A 174 -16.80 -1.46 -14.17
CA GLY A 174 -16.50 -2.51 -15.16
C GLY A 174 -15.82 -3.75 -14.57
N MET A 175 -15.53 -3.79 -13.27
CA MET A 175 -15.08 -5.00 -12.57
C MET A 175 -16.27 -5.79 -12.03
N ILE A 176 -16.16 -7.11 -12.00
CA ILE A 176 -17.14 -8.03 -11.40
C ILE A 176 -17.01 -7.94 -9.87
N VAL A 177 -18.11 -7.70 -9.19
CA VAL A 177 -18.13 -7.61 -7.72
C VAL A 177 -18.25 -9.00 -7.13
N ILE A 178 -17.28 -9.36 -6.29
CA ILE A 178 -17.25 -10.60 -5.52
C ILE A 178 -17.41 -10.22 -4.05
N ALA A 179 -18.55 -10.53 -3.45
CA ALA A 179 -18.71 -10.41 -2.00
C ALA A 179 -17.88 -11.51 -1.32
N ALA A 180 -16.88 -11.14 -0.53
CA ALA A 180 -16.15 -12.11 0.28
C ALA A 180 -17.03 -12.54 1.46
N ILE A 181 -17.10 -13.84 1.72
CA ILE A 181 -17.80 -14.41 2.88
C ILE A 181 -16.93 -14.44 4.15
N ALA A 182 -15.68 -13.96 4.09
CA ALA A 182 -14.81 -13.80 5.24
C ALA A 182 -13.66 -12.83 4.94
N ASP A 183 -13.43 -11.92 5.87
CA ASP A 183 -12.19 -11.16 6.02
C ASP A 183 -10.95 -12.10 5.96
N GLY A 184 -9.80 -11.56 5.50
CA GLY A 184 -8.65 -12.40 5.09
C GLY A 184 -7.31 -11.91 5.59
N GLY A 185 -6.21 -12.41 5.02
CA GLY A 185 -4.82 -12.07 5.34
C GLY A 185 -3.88 -12.88 4.43
N PRO A 186 -2.59 -13.09 4.77
CA PRO A 186 -1.87 -12.39 5.84
C PRO A 186 -1.64 -10.90 5.50
N TYR A 187 -1.63 -10.05 6.52
CA TYR A 187 -1.15 -8.66 6.51
C TYR A 187 0.10 -8.57 7.37
N ASN A 188 0.92 -7.53 7.19
CA ASN A 188 2.10 -7.27 8.01
C ASN A 188 2.07 -5.86 8.61
N GLU A 189 2.35 -5.74 9.91
CA GLU A 189 2.50 -4.44 10.60
C GLU A 189 3.67 -4.48 11.58
N MET A 190 4.48 -3.43 11.62
CA MET A 190 5.59 -3.32 12.57
C MET A 190 5.18 -2.53 13.81
N VAL A 191 5.13 -3.20 14.96
CA VAL A 191 4.87 -2.58 16.27
C VAL A 191 6.05 -2.87 17.17
N ASP A 192 6.65 -1.82 17.74
CA ASP A 192 7.79 -1.91 18.67
C ASP A 192 8.98 -2.76 18.15
N GLY A 193 9.27 -2.66 16.86
CA GLY A 193 10.37 -3.38 16.22
C GLY A 193 10.09 -4.85 15.88
N VAL A 194 8.84 -5.28 16.05
CA VAL A 194 8.35 -6.62 15.69
C VAL A 194 7.36 -6.49 14.54
N THR A 195 7.62 -7.19 13.44
CA THR A 195 6.66 -7.31 12.34
C THR A 195 5.69 -8.44 12.66
N TRP A 196 4.42 -8.09 12.83
CA TRP A 196 3.30 -9.00 13.08
C TRP A 196 2.62 -9.36 11.78
N THR A 197 2.54 -10.66 11.50
CA THR A 197 1.73 -11.21 10.42
C THR A 197 0.37 -11.60 10.98
N PHE A 198 -0.73 -11.11 10.42
CA PHE A 198 -2.07 -11.38 10.94
C PHE A 198 -3.11 -11.54 9.84
N THR A 199 -4.19 -12.25 10.13
CA THR A 199 -5.42 -12.20 9.33
C THR A 199 -6.41 -11.26 10.00
N VAL A 200 -7.33 -10.71 9.24
CA VAL A 200 -8.52 -10.03 9.79
C VAL A 200 -9.69 -10.97 9.56
N SER A 201 -10.57 -11.08 10.54
CA SER A 201 -11.86 -11.76 10.47
C SER A 201 -12.93 -10.92 11.21
N ASN A 202 -13.99 -10.48 10.54
CA ASN A 202 -15.05 -9.61 11.08
C ASN A 202 -14.50 -8.37 11.79
N GLY A 203 -13.65 -7.61 11.10
CA GLY A 203 -13.01 -6.40 11.66
C GLY A 203 -11.98 -6.64 12.78
N MET A 204 -11.74 -7.90 13.17
CA MET A 204 -10.82 -8.28 14.25
C MET A 204 -9.55 -8.92 13.71
N ALA A 205 -8.40 -8.58 14.27
CA ALA A 205 -7.11 -9.15 13.88
C ALA A 205 -6.82 -10.45 14.65
N THR A 206 -6.37 -11.48 13.92
CA THR A 206 -5.85 -12.74 14.46
C THR A 206 -4.38 -12.86 14.09
N VAL A 207 -3.51 -12.89 15.10
CA VAL A 207 -2.06 -12.96 14.88
C VAL A 207 -1.67 -14.36 14.37
N GLY A 208 -1.01 -14.43 13.22
CA GLY A 208 -0.49 -15.68 12.66
C GLY A 208 0.99 -15.91 12.97
N SER A 209 1.84 -14.90 12.80
CA SER A 209 3.28 -15.02 13.14
C SER A 209 3.91 -13.68 13.49
N ARG A 210 5.13 -13.70 14.04
CA ARG A 210 5.93 -12.50 14.29
C ARG A 210 7.38 -12.68 13.86
N THR A 211 7.96 -11.65 13.26
CA THR A 211 9.36 -11.62 12.85
C THR A 211 10.07 -10.42 13.44
N PHE A 212 11.31 -10.61 13.87
CA PHE A 212 12.13 -9.58 14.49
C PHE A 212 12.95 -8.87 13.42
N GLY A 213 12.83 -7.54 13.33
CA GLY A 213 13.64 -6.74 12.43
C GLY A 213 15.08 -6.63 12.95
N SER A 214 16.01 -7.39 12.36
CA SER A 214 17.46 -7.36 12.69
C SER A 214 17.81 -7.94 14.09
N PRO A 215 19.04 -8.43 14.35
CA PRO A 215 19.35 -9.28 15.51
C PRO A 215 19.45 -8.54 16.87
N SER A 216 18.95 -7.31 16.95
CA SER A 216 19.08 -6.43 18.12
C SER A 216 18.14 -6.78 19.28
N ILE A 217 17.14 -7.64 19.07
CA ILE A 217 16.23 -8.09 20.14
C ILE A 217 16.81 -9.39 20.72
N PRO A 218 17.33 -9.38 21.97
CA PRO A 218 17.87 -10.58 22.58
C PRO A 218 16.80 -11.67 22.62
N ARG A 219 17.14 -12.89 22.22
CA ARG A 219 16.25 -14.07 22.24
C ARG A 219 15.60 -14.32 23.62
N SER A 220 16.18 -13.78 24.69
CA SER A 220 15.65 -13.85 26.06
C SER A 220 14.41 -12.98 26.33
N VAL A 221 14.10 -11.99 25.47
CA VAL A 221 12.92 -11.10 25.63
C VAL A 221 11.78 -11.51 24.69
N ALA A 222 12.04 -12.38 23.72
CA ALA A 222 11.06 -12.78 22.70
C ALA A 222 9.81 -13.46 23.29
N GLY A 223 9.91 -14.06 24.49
CA GLY A 223 8.78 -14.66 25.22
C GLY A 223 7.84 -13.64 25.88
N ASP A 224 8.35 -12.45 26.21
CA ASP A 224 7.63 -11.43 27.02
C ASP A 224 7.07 -10.28 26.17
N ILE A 225 7.16 -10.37 24.84
CA ILE A 225 6.63 -9.32 23.96
C ILE A 225 5.12 -9.42 23.94
N ALA A 226 4.50 -8.42 24.56
CA ALA A 226 3.06 -8.22 24.55
C ALA A 226 2.56 -8.11 23.11
N ILE A 227 1.48 -8.82 22.83
CA ILE A 227 0.78 -8.69 21.56
C ILE A 227 0.07 -7.33 21.58
N PRO A 228 0.22 -6.51 20.53
CA PRO A 228 -0.47 -5.23 20.44
C PRO A 228 -1.98 -5.43 20.66
N SER A 229 -2.61 -4.55 21.45
CA SER A 229 -4.07 -4.60 21.62
C SER A 229 -4.82 -4.28 20.33
N LYS A 230 -4.14 -3.63 19.38
CA LYS A 230 -4.60 -3.37 18.03
C LYS A 230 -3.50 -3.66 17.03
N LEU A 231 -3.88 -4.22 15.91
CA LEU A 231 -3.09 -4.18 14.70
C LEU A 231 -3.85 -3.27 13.72
N GLY A 232 -3.31 -2.07 13.50
CA GLY A 232 -3.93 -0.95 12.80
C GLY A 232 -5.17 -0.46 13.52
N ASN A 233 -6.32 -0.52 12.85
CA ASN A 233 -7.61 -0.15 13.45
C ASN A 233 -8.39 -1.36 14.00
N CYS A 234 -7.91 -2.58 13.77
CA CYS A 234 -8.56 -3.80 14.21
C CYS A 234 -8.10 -4.17 15.62
N GLU A 235 -9.06 -4.48 16.52
CA GLU A 235 -8.73 -5.08 17.81
C GLU A 235 -8.20 -6.50 17.62
N VAL A 236 -7.19 -6.88 18.40
CA VAL A 236 -6.61 -8.23 18.32
C VAL A 236 -7.45 -9.19 19.16
N LEU A 237 -8.15 -10.11 18.52
CA LEU A 237 -9.05 -11.08 19.18
C LEU A 237 -8.29 -12.27 19.77
N ALA A 238 -7.25 -12.74 19.07
CA ALA A 238 -6.58 -13.99 19.39
C ALA A 238 -5.13 -14.07 18.88
N ILE A 239 -4.33 -14.83 19.61
CA ILE A 239 -3.06 -15.41 19.16
C ILE A 239 -3.43 -16.70 18.44
N GLY A 240 -3.09 -16.84 17.16
CA GLY A 240 -3.19 -18.13 16.47
C GLY A 240 -2.35 -19.20 17.18
N GLU A 241 -2.79 -20.46 17.10
CA GLU A 241 -2.09 -21.62 17.68
C GLU A 241 -0.61 -21.75 17.25
#